data_AF-A0AAU4XNN4-F1
#
_entry.id   AF-A0AAU4XNN4-F1
#
_cell.length_a   1.000
_cell.length_b   1.000
_cell.length_c   1.000
_cell.angle_alpha   90.00
_cell.angle_beta   90.00
_cell.angle_gamma   90.00
#
_symmetry.space_group_name_H-M   'P 1'
#
loop_
_entity.id
_entity.type
_entity.pdbx_description
1 polymer ?
#
loop_
_entity_poly.entity_id
_entity_poly.type
_entity_poly.pdbx_seq_one_letter_code
_entity_poly.pdbx_strand_id
1 'polypeptide(L)'
;MDDSGLNSPYVQSKGPKMIDDDLDAPSFPLEAAAKDAGLITDTARAAGLHLGIAEVVRERLRLAADDGLGRADVAATYRMSRKAAS
;
A
#
# COMPACT_ATOMS: atom_id res chain seq x y z
N MET A 1 7.07 14.23 20.31
CA MET A 1 7.65 12.98 19.78
C MET A 1 6.98 12.77 18.43
N ASP A 2 7.37 13.57 17.45
CA ASP A 2 6.52 13.81 16.27
C ASP A 2 7.09 13.11 15.02
N ASP A 3 8.10 12.25 15.22
CA ASP A 3 8.88 11.62 14.16
C ASP A 3 9.12 10.11 14.43
N SER A 4 8.27 9.49 15.26
CA SER A 4 8.29 8.02 15.38
C SER A 4 7.59 7.40 14.17
N GLY A 5 8.03 6.22 13.71
CA GLY A 5 7.39 5.55 12.58
C GLY A 5 5.87 5.33 12.77
N LEU A 6 5.45 5.15 14.02
CA LEU A 6 4.04 4.98 14.42
C LEU A 6 3.25 6.30 14.51
N ASN A 7 3.94 7.45 14.59
CA ASN A 7 3.33 8.78 14.57
C ASN A 7 3.76 9.59 13.33
N SER A 8 4.09 8.90 12.24
CA SER A 8 4.58 9.55 11.02
C SER A 8 3.46 10.30 10.30
N PRO A 9 3.78 11.32 9.48
CA PRO A 9 2.80 12.00 8.63
C PRO A 9 2.02 11.05 7.72
N TYR A 10 2.62 9.92 7.34
CA TYR A 10 1.93 8.87 6.58
C TYR A 10 0.79 8.25 7.40
N VAL A 11 1.07 7.83 8.64
CA VAL A 11 0.04 7.26 9.52
C VAL A 11 -1.03 8.31 9.86
N GLN A 12 -0.63 9.55 10.16
CA GLN A 12 -1.56 10.63 10.47
C GLN A 12 -2.49 10.99 9.30
N SER A 13 -2.00 10.91 8.05
CA SER A 13 -2.80 11.24 6.86
C SER A 13 -3.68 10.09 6.37
N LYS A 14 -3.23 8.83 6.50
CA LYS A 14 -3.94 7.66 5.99
C LYS A 14 -4.84 6.99 7.04
N GLY A 15 -4.46 7.04 8.32
CA GLY A 15 -5.17 6.37 9.41
C GLY A 15 -6.64 6.79 9.54
N PRO A 16 -6.97 8.09 9.65
CA PRO A 16 -8.35 8.55 9.70
C PRO A 16 -9.17 8.10 8.49
N LYS A 17 -8.59 8.19 7.29
CA LYS A 17 -9.23 7.71 6.04
C LYS A 17 -9.54 6.22 6.04
N MET A 18 -8.68 5.39 6.66
CA MET A 18 -8.96 3.96 6.81
C MET A 18 -10.10 3.70 7.80
N ILE A 19 -10.20 4.48 8.88
CA ILE A 19 -11.25 4.35 9.90
C ILE A 19 -12.61 4.77 9.35
N ASP A 20 -12.65 5.91 8.66
CA ASP A 20 -13.87 6.48 8.09
C ASP A 20 -14.26 5.86 6.74
N ASP A 21 -13.43 4.95 6.22
CA ASP A 21 -13.51 4.35 4.88
C ASP A 21 -13.54 5.36 3.71
N ASP A 22 -13.00 6.57 3.93
CA ASP A 22 -12.84 7.64 2.93
C ASP A 22 -11.60 7.40 2.04
N LEU A 23 -11.75 6.49 1.08
CA LEU A 23 -10.66 6.04 0.22
C LEU A 23 -10.88 6.35 -1.28
N ASP A 24 -12.03 6.89 -1.63
CA ASP A 24 -12.39 7.21 -3.02
C ASP A 24 -11.79 8.54 -3.51
N ALA A 25 -11.31 9.38 -2.58
CA ALA A 25 -10.51 10.57 -2.86
C ALA A 25 -9.01 10.29 -2.57
N PRO A 26 -8.27 9.68 -3.52
CA PRO A 26 -6.90 9.25 -3.30
C PRO A 26 -5.96 10.45 -3.14
N SER A 27 -5.15 10.46 -2.08
CA SER A 27 -3.93 11.27 -2.09
C SER A 27 -2.80 10.56 -2.84
N PHE A 28 -2.88 9.24 -2.98
CA PHE A 28 -2.03 8.48 -3.91
C PHE A 28 -2.77 7.23 -4.42
N PRO A 29 -3.00 7.08 -5.74
CA PRO A 29 -3.70 5.91 -6.29
C PRO A 29 -2.96 4.60 -6.01
N LEU A 30 -3.71 3.56 -5.66
CA LEU A 30 -3.16 2.25 -5.33
C LEU A 30 -2.43 1.62 -6.53
N GLU A 31 -2.95 1.76 -7.75
CA GLU A 31 -2.29 1.26 -8.96
C GLU A 31 -0.92 1.90 -9.20
N ALA A 32 -0.77 3.19 -8.86
CA ALA A 32 0.52 3.88 -8.94
C ALA A 32 1.50 3.31 -7.91
N ALA A 33 1.04 3.06 -6.68
CA ALA A 33 1.85 2.40 -5.66
C ALA A 33 2.27 0.97 -6.05
N ALA A 34 1.37 0.20 -6.66
CA ALA A 34 1.67 -1.14 -7.15
C ALA A 34 2.74 -1.10 -8.25
N LYS A 35 2.63 -0.15 -9.18
CA LYS A 35 3.64 0.09 -10.22
C LYS A 35 5.00 0.44 -9.61
N ASP A 36 5.04 1.39 -8.69
CA ASP A 36 6.30 1.84 -8.07
C ASP A 36 6.97 0.73 -7.26
N ALA A 37 6.19 -0.05 -6.51
CA ALA A 37 6.70 -1.25 -5.82
C ALA A 37 7.26 -2.28 -6.81
N GLY A 38 6.62 -2.44 -7.98
CA GLY A 38 7.15 -3.20 -9.11
C GLY A 38 8.55 -2.73 -9.51
N LEU A 39 8.68 -1.46 -9.88
CA LEU A 39 9.94 -0.86 -10.30
C LEU A 39 11.05 -1.01 -9.25
N ILE A 40 10.73 -0.80 -7.96
CA ILE A 40 11.68 -0.96 -6.85
C ILE A 40 12.20 -2.40 -6.77
N THR A 41 11.29 -3.38 -6.74
CA THR A 41 11.68 -4.78 -6.57
C THR A 41 12.38 -5.37 -7.81
N ASP A 42 11.96 -4.96 -9.01
CA ASP A 42 12.60 -5.38 -10.27
C ASP A 42 14.03 -4.84 -10.35
N THR A 43 14.24 -3.57 -9.97
CA THR A 43 15.56 -2.95 -9.91
C THR A 43 16.45 -3.62 -8.86
N ALA A 44 15.91 -3.89 -7.66
CA ALA A 44 16.64 -4.58 -6.60
C ALA A 44 17.10 -5.97 -7.06
N ARG A 45 16.21 -6.73 -7.70
CA ARG A 45 16.52 -8.05 -8.25
C ARG A 45 17.61 -7.98 -9.31
N ALA A 46 17.53 -7.01 -10.24
CA ALA A 46 18.55 -6.81 -11.26
C ALA A 46 19.93 -6.46 -10.65
N ALA A 47 19.96 -5.84 -9.48
CA ALA A 47 21.16 -5.57 -8.70
C ALA A 47 21.61 -6.74 -7.80
N GLY A 48 20.94 -7.89 -7.85
CA GLY A 48 21.25 -9.05 -7.00
C GLY A 48 20.82 -8.89 -5.53
N LEU A 49 19.96 -7.93 -5.23
CA LEU A 49 19.41 -7.68 -3.90
C LEU A 49 18.09 -8.41 -3.70
N HIS A 50 17.87 -8.91 -2.47
CA HIS A 50 16.59 -9.47 -2.05
C HIS A 50 15.95 -8.55 -0.99
N LEU A 51 14.80 -7.97 -1.32
CA LEU A 51 14.07 -7.04 -0.45
C LEU A 51 12.77 -7.69 0.04
N GLY A 52 12.86 -8.72 0.87
CA GLY A 52 11.72 -9.58 1.22
C GLY A 52 10.45 -8.84 1.64
N ILE A 53 10.55 -7.79 2.48
CA ILE A 53 9.38 -6.99 2.87
C ILE A 53 8.79 -6.23 1.67
N ALA A 54 9.63 -5.62 0.83
CA ALA A 54 9.17 -4.88 -0.34
C ALA A 54 8.51 -5.80 -1.37
N GLU A 55 8.97 -7.03 -1.52
CA GLU A 55 8.36 -8.05 -2.38
C GLU A 55 6.96 -8.44 -1.89
N VAL A 56 6.78 -8.63 -0.57
CA VAL A 56 5.46 -8.87 0.04
C VAL A 56 4.54 -7.65 -0.14
N VAL A 57 5.07 -6.44 0.04
CA VAL A 57 4.32 -5.20 -0.19
C VAL A 57 3.86 -5.10 -1.64
N ARG A 58 4.76 -5.33 -2.61
CA ARG A 58 4.41 -5.36 -4.04
C ARG A 58 3.28 -6.32 -4.32
N GLU A 59 3.36 -7.54 -3.82
CA GLU A 59 2.33 -8.55 -4.08
C GLU A 59 0.98 -8.12 -3.49
N ARG A 60 0.98 -7.58 -2.27
CA ARG A 60 -0.26 -7.13 -1.62
C ARG A 60 -0.90 -5.94 -2.34
N LEU A 61 -0.10 -4.99 -2.81
CA LEU A 61 -0.55 -3.85 -3.62
C LEU A 61 -1.10 -4.32 -4.97
N ARG A 62 -0.40 -5.23 -5.65
CA ARG A 62 -0.84 -5.79 -6.93
C ARG A 62 -2.19 -6.50 -6.79
N LEU A 63 -2.33 -7.39 -5.80
CA LEU A 63 -3.58 -8.10 -5.55
C LEU A 63 -4.75 -7.15 -5.26
N ALA A 64 -4.53 -6.10 -4.47
CA ALA A 64 -5.57 -5.10 -4.20
C ALA A 64 -5.95 -4.31 -5.47
N ALA A 65 -4.97 -3.94 -6.30
CA ALA A 65 -5.23 -3.25 -7.57
C ALA A 65 -6.06 -4.12 -8.52
N ASP A 66 -5.67 -5.40 -8.64
CA ASP A 66 -6.34 -6.40 -9.48
C ASP A 66 -7.77 -6.71 -8.98
N ASP A 67 -8.04 -6.56 -7.68
CA ASP A 67 -9.37 -6.68 -7.06
C ASP A 67 -10.24 -5.41 -7.22
N GLY A 68 -9.86 -4.50 -8.12
CA GLY A 68 -10.65 -3.31 -8.47
C GLY A 68 -10.40 -2.09 -7.59
N LEU A 69 -9.45 -2.14 -6.66
CA LEU A 69 -9.11 -0.99 -5.80
C LEU A 69 -8.07 -0.05 -6.44
N GLY A 70 -7.68 -0.25 -7.70
CA GLY A 70 -6.59 0.48 -8.35
C GLY A 70 -6.70 2.02 -8.26
N ARG A 71 -7.92 2.56 -8.42
CA ARG A 71 -8.16 4.02 -8.34
C ARG A 71 -8.38 4.54 -6.92
N ALA A 72 -8.57 3.66 -5.94
CA ALA A 72 -8.70 4.06 -4.54
C ALA A 72 -7.34 4.52 -3.99
N ASP A 73 -7.36 5.16 -2.83
CA ASP A 73 -6.14 5.49 -2.11
C ASP A 73 -5.33 4.22 -1.79
N VAL A 74 -3.99 4.28 -1.84
CA VAL A 74 -3.10 3.17 -1.44
C VAL A 74 -3.43 2.60 -0.06
N ALA A 75 -3.99 3.41 0.84
CA ALA A 75 -4.49 2.95 2.13
C ALA A 75 -5.53 1.83 2.01
N ALA A 76 -6.31 1.76 0.93
CA ALA A 76 -7.30 0.70 0.67
C ALA A 76 -6.71 -0.72 0.69
N THR A 77 -5.39 -0.86 0.56
CA THR A 77 -4.67 -2.13 0.76
C THR A 77 -4.98 -2.78 2.12
N TYR A 78 -5.35 -1.99 3.15
CA TYR A 78 -5.77 -2.53 4.46
C TYR A 78 -6.99 -3.46 4.34
N ARG A 79 -7.86 -3.25 3.34
CA ARG A 79 -9.05 -4.08 3.11
C ARG A 79 -8.69 -5.54 2.80
N MET A 80 -7.51 -5.79 2.24
CA MET A 80 -6.96 -7.14 2.03
C MET A 80 -6.64 -7.87 3.34
N SER A 81 -6.63 -7.17 4.48
CA SER A 81 -6.38 -7.74 5.81
C SER A 81 -7.67 -8.12 6.53
N ARG A 82 -8.83 -7.71 6.02
CA ARG A 82 -10.11 -8.14 6.61
C ARG A 82 -10.25 -9.64 6.39
N LYS A 83 -10.61 -10.38 7.44
CA LYS A 83 -11.04 -11.78 7.27
C LYS A 83 -12.21 -11.78 6.28
N ALA A 84 -12.16 -12.64 5.28
CA ALA A 84 -13.35 -12.98 4.52
C ALA A 84 -14.41 -13.44 5.54
N ALA A 85 -15.59 -12.81 5.53
CA ALA A 85 -16.69 -13.29 6.34
C ALA A 85 -16.92 -14.77 5.97
N SER A 86 -16.79 -15.63 6.98
CA SER A 86 -17.07 -17.07 6.88
C SER A 86 -18.57 -17.30 6.85
#